data_AF-A0A936JLX3-F1
#
_entry.id   AF-A0A936JLX3-F1
#
_cell.length_a   1.000
_cell.length_b   1.000
_cell.length_c   1.000
_cell.angle_alpha   90.00
_cell.angle_beta   90.00
_cell.angle_gamma   90.00
#
_symmetry.space_group_name_H-M   'P 1'
#
loop_
_entity.id
_entity.type
_entity.pdbx_description
1 polymer ?
#
loop_
_entity_poly.entity_id
_entity_poly.type
_entity_poly.pdbx_seq_one_letter_code
_entity_poly.pdbx_strand_id
1 'polypeptide(L)'
;MQSSAASMRFAPDPAASSGYPAALMSLLEEIEALPDNATGGLVFKNPVQGTLLLENGRVCWAAAAGMERRLGELIRAYADEPPESRRVEDVYKRCKKDSVPVVKALIDSGIVSFDGLREVVYQHTAEALVLLAQAPPAEPPLWVPHKHQGYDAKFTFEAAELLIGAGSVCHPDLASRARVDFEGLLRSGVYALAYARPPGDGAPVPLYRSPGSYFKLRDTMALGRWAFSALDVCNKYSARAKIAATLVDPGEYLVAWHSRGLVSVAQCEDSMSFAFIVGKRARATS
;
A
#
# COMPACT_ATOMS: atom_id res chain seq x y z
N MET A 1 -31.82 17.31 0.64
CA MET A 1 -30.43 17.33 0.13
C MET A 1 -29.65 16.24 0.84
N GLN A 2 -29.66 15.03 0.26
CA GLN A 2 -28.90 13.88 0.72
C GLN A 2 -27.90 13.56 -0.40
N SER A 3 -26.61 13.74 -0.12
CA SER A 3 -25.53 13.33 -1.03
C SER A 3 -25.27 11.85 -0.79
N SER A 4 -25.68 11.03 -1.76
CA SER A 4 -25.44 9.59 -1.78
C SER A 4 -24.00 9.32 -2.22
N ALA A 5 -23.17 8.83 -1.30
CA ALA A 5 -21.82 8.38 -1.58
C ALA A 5 -21.85 7.18 -2.53
N ALA A 6 -21.55 7.41 -3.80
CA ALA A 6 -21.38 6.36 -4.80
C ALA A 6 -20.04 5.65 -4.58
N SER A 7 -20.05 4.64 -3.71
CA SER A 7 -18.97 3.66 -3.59
C SER A 7 -19.07 2.66 -4.76
N MET A 8 -18.45 2.97 -5.89
CA MET A 8 -18.14 1.99 -6.93
C MET A 8 -16.62 1.82 -7.05
N ARG A 9 -16.07 0.94 -6.22
CA ARG A 9 -14.69 0.44 -6.37
C ARG A 9 -14.73 -0.71 -7.38
N PHE A 10 -14.02 -0.55 -8.49
CA PHE A 10 -13.74 -1.68 -9.39
C PHE A 10 -12.96 -2.73 -8.60
N ALA A 11 -13.59 -3.86 -8.32
CA ALA A 11 -12.93 -5.00 -7.72
C ALA A 11 -11.96 -5.60 -8.75
N PRO A 12 -10.68 -5.86 -8.41
CA PRO A 12 -9.83 -6.73 -9.22
C PRO A 12 -10.46 -8.13 -9.33
N ASP A 13 -10.19 -8.81 -10.44
CA ASP A 13 -10.69 -10.15 -10.74
C ASP A 13 -10.31 -11.14 -9.61
N PRO A 14 -11.29 -11.76 -8.91
CA PRO A 14 -11.03 -12.60 -7.73
C PRO A 14 -10.35 -13.95 -8.06
N ALA A 15 -10.07 -14.25 -9.33
CA ALA A 15 -9.54 -15.55 -9.76
C ALA A 15 -8.01 -15.72 -9.64
N ALA A 16 -7.24 -14.70 -9.26
CA ALA A 16 -5.78 -14.81 -9.21
C ALA A 16 -5.15 -14.13 -7.97
N SER A 17 -4.99 -14.88 -6.88
CA SER A 17 -3.70 -15.02 -6.15
C SER A 17 -3.92 -15.58 -4.75
N SER A 18 -3.87 -16.90 -4.62
CA SER A 18 -3.48 -17.51 -3.33
C SER A 18 -1.96 -17.37 -3.20
N GLY A 19 -1.52 -16.38 -2.43
CA GLY A 19 -0.11 -16.20 -2.10
C GLY A 19 0.33 -14.75 -2.33
N TYR A 20 0.43 -14.01 -1.24
CA TYR A 20 1.21 -12.78 -1.24
C TYR A 20 2.67 -13.12 -1.59
N PRO A 21 3.27 -12.56 -2.65
CA PRO A 21 4.52 -13.10 -3.15
C PRO A 21 5.67 -12.79 -2.20
N ALA A 22 6.32 -13.82 -1.65
CA ALA A 22 7.56 -13.65 -0.89
C ALA A 22 8.64 -12.88 -1.69
N ALA A 23 8.63 -13.04 -3.02
CA ALA A 23 9.50 -12.32 -3.94
C ALA A 23 9.33 -10.78 -3.89
N LEU A 24 8.11 -10.29 -3.61
CA LEU A 24 7.87 -8.84 -3.48
C LEU A 24 8.57 -8.28 -2.25
N MET A 25 8.52 -9.00 -1.13
CA MET A 25 9.20 -8.59 0.10
C MET A 25 10.71 -8.47 -0.14
N SER A 26 11.33 -9.48 -0.75
CA SER A 26 12.76 -9.46 -1.05
C SER A 26 13.16 -8.31 -1.96
N LEU A 27 12.39 -8.04 -3.02
CA LEU A 27 12.62 -6.89 -3.91
C LEU A 27 12.56 -5.56 -3.14
N LEU A 28 11.55 -5.39 -2.28
CA LEU A 28 11.37 -4.15 -1.51
C LEU A 28 12.45 -3.99 -0.42
N GLU A 29 12.95 -5.09 0.16
CA GLU A 29 14.09 -5.07 1.09
C GLU A 29 15.38 -4.65 0.38
N GLU A 30 15.61 -5.13 -0.85
CA GLU A 30 16.76 -4.70 -1.66
C GLU A 30 16.69 -3.21 -1.98
N ILE A 31 15.50 -2.69 -2.31
CA ILE A 31 15.27 -1.27 -2.56
C ILE A 31 15.53 -0.43 -1.30
N GLU A 32 15.02 -0.85 -0.13
CA GLU A 32 15.23 -0.15 1.15
C GLU A 32 16.71 -0.18 1.59
N ALA A 33 17.50 -1.15 1.12
CA ALA A 33 18.94 -1.25 1.40
C ALA A 33 19.82 -0.39 0.48
N LEU A 34 19.27 0.21 -0.57
CA LEU A 34 20.01 1.15 -1.42
C LEU A 34 20.34 2.44 -0.67
N PRO A 35 21.39 3.18 -1.08
CA PRO A 35 21.66 4.50 -0.53
C PRO A 35 20.46 5.45 -0.68
N ASP A 36 20.24 6.34 0.30
CA ASP A 36 19.13 7.31 0.30
C ASP A 36 19.10 8.23 -0.92
N ASN A 37 20.21 8.38 -1.63
CA ASN A 37 20.32 9.17 -2.86
C ASN A 37 20.33 8.33 -4.14
N ALA A 38 19.95 7.05 -4.07
CA ALA A 38 19.91 6.18 -5.24
C ALA A 38 18.81 6.64 -6.23
N THR A 39 19.22 7.00 -7.44
CA THR A 39 18.34 7.35 -8.56
C THR A 39 18.70 6.49 -9.77
N GLY A 40 17.70 5.83 -10.35
CA GLY A 40 17.90 4.81 -11.38
C GLY A 40 16.66 3.95 -11.59
N GLY A 41 16.83 2.83 -12.27
CA GLY A 41 15.76 1.86 -12.45
C GLY A 41 16.25 0.42 -12.44
N LEU A 42 15.37 -0.48 -12.03
CA LEU A 42 15.51 -1.92 -12.17
C LEU A 42 14.74 -2.36 -13.42
N VAL A 43 15.45 -2.99 -14.36
CA VAL A 43 14.87 -3.52 -15.59
C VAL A 43 14.79 -5.04 -15.51
N PHE A 44 13.56 -5.57 -15.59
CA PHE A 44 13.28 -7.00 -15.56
C PHE A 44 13.31 -7.55 -16.99
N LYS A 45 14.31 -8.38 -17.33
CA LYS A 45 14.59 -8.87 -18.70
C LYS A 45 14.16 -10.33 -18.91
N ASN A 46 14.13 -10.70 -20.20
CA ASN A 46 13.96 -12.05 -20.77
C ASN A 46 12.66 -12.82 -20.40
N PRO A 47 11.54 -12.57 -21.11
CA PRO A 47 11.24 -11.40 -21.96
C PRO A 47 11.14 -10.13 -21.10
N VAL A 48 11.01 -8.92 -21.69
CA VAL A 48 10.84 -7.70 -20.86
C VAL A 48 9.56 -7.83 -20.05
N GLN A 49 9.73 -8.09 -18.75
CA GLN A 49 8.61 -8.28 -17.81
C GLN A 49 8.18 -6.94 -17.22
N GLY A 50 9.08 -5.97 -17.15
CA GLY A 50 8.74 -4.62 -16.69
C GLY A 50 9.92 -3.79 -16.22
N THR A 51 9.62 -2.67 -15.57
CA THR A 51 10.60 -1.71 -15.07
C THR A 51 10.10 -1.10 -13.77
N LEU A 52 11.01 -0.90 -12.83
CA LEU A 52 10.78 -0.15 -11.60
C LEU A 52 11.76 1.02 -11.57
N LEU A 53 11.26 2.23 -11.31
CA LEU A 53 12.04 3.46 -11.28
C LEU A 53 12.14 4.01 -9.86
N LEU A 54 13.32 4.50 -9.52
CA LEU A 54 13.65 5.05 -8.21
C LEU A 54 14.21 6.46 -8.34
N GLU A 55 13.85 7.29 -7.37
CA GLU A 55 14.34 8.64 -7.20
C GLU A 55 14.61 8.86 -5.70
N ASN A 56 15.86 9.18 -5.34
CA ASN A 56 16.30 9.35 -3.94
C ASN A 56 15.85 8.19 -3.02
N GLY A 57 16.19 6.96 -3.39
CA GLY A 57 15.90 5.75 -2.60
C GLY A 57 14.41 5.38 -2.50
N ARG A 58 13.53 6.13 -3.18
CA ARG A 58 12.07 5.92 -3.16
C ARG A 58 11.60 5.49 -4.55
N VAL A 59 10.58 4.65 -4.61
CA VAL A 59 10.01 4.20 -5.89
C VAL A 59 9.10 5.29 -6.43
N CYS A 60 9.34 5.75 -7.65
CA CYS A 60 8.50 6.76 -8.31
C CYS A 60 7.51 6.15 -9.30
N TRP A 61 7.83 5.00 -9.87
CA TRP A 61 6.99 4.33 -10.86
C TRP A 61 7.35 2.85 -10.96
N ALA A 62 6.36 2.02 -11.27
CA ALA A 62 6.59 0.67 -11.75
C ALA A 62 5.62 0.36 -12.89
N ALA A 63 6.06 -0.47 -13.83
CA ALA A 63 5.24 -1.01 -14.91
C ALA A 63 5.59 -2.47 -15.13
N ALA A 64 4.58 -3.31 -15.27
CA ALA A 64 4.69 -4.69 -15.72
C ALA A 64 4.15 -4.83 -17.16
N ALA A 65 4.51 -5.91 -17.84
CA ALA A 65 3.96 -6.25 -19.15
C ALA A 65 2.43 -6.34 -19.10
N GLY A 66 1.74 -5.78 -20.10
CA GLY A 66 0.27 -5.81 -20.20
C GLY A 66 -0.47 -4.70 -19.43
N MET A 67 0.25 -3.72 -18.86
CA MET A 67 -0.35 -2.60 -18.11
C MET A 67 -0.55 -1.32 -18.94
N GLU A 68 -0.41 -1.36 -20.27
CA GLU A 68 -0.35 -0.16 -21.12
C GLU A 68 -1.60 0.72 -21.00
N ARG A 69 -2.76 0.12 -20.74
CA ARG A 69 -4.04 0.83 -20.61
C ARG A 69 -4.41 1.13 -19.16
N ARG A 70 -3.73 0.49 -18.19
CA ARG A 70 -4.17 0.43 -16.79
C ARG A 70 -4.16 1.79 -16.12
N LEU A 71 -3.12 2.59 -16.36
CA LEU A 71 -3.05 3.95 -15.84
C LEU A 71 -4.23 4.81 -16.31
N GLY A 72 -4.62 4.70 -17.58
CA GLY A 72 -5.77 5.43 -18.14
C GLY A 72 -7.10 5.02 -17.50
N GLU A 73 -7.28 3.73 -17.21
CA GLU A 73 -8.45 3.22 -16.48
C GLU A 73 -8.51 3.78 -15.05
N LEU A 74 -7.37 3.78 -14.35
CA LEU A 74 -7.28 4.32 -13.00
C LEU A 74 -7.57 5.82 -12.96
N ILE A 75 -7.01 6.60 -13.89
CA ILE A 75 -7.32 8.04 -14.01
C ILE A 75 -8.83 8.27 -14.15
N ARG A 76 -9.51 7.47 -14.97
CA ARG A 76 -10.96 7.59 -15.17
C ARG A 76 -11.76 7.22 -13.92
N ALA A 77 -11.29 6.24 -13.16
CA ALA A 77 -11.95 5.80 -11.93
C ALA A 77 -11.79 6.80 -10.76
N TYR A 78 -10.73 7.61 -10.75
CA TYR A 78 -10.45 8.62 -9.73
C TYR A 78 -10.90 10.04 -10.09
N ALA A 79 -11.40 10.26 -11.31
CA ALA A 79 -11.97 11.54 -11.70
C ALA A 79 -13.36 11.73 -11.09
N ASP A 80 -13.64 12.93 -10.56
CA ASP A 80 -14.95 13.28 -9.99
C ASP A 80 -16.08 13.08 -11.02
N GLU A 81 -15.79 13.42 -12.29
CA GLU A 81 -16.60 13.08 -13.45
C GLU A 81 -15.72 12.29 -14.43
N PRO A 82 -16.02 11.00 -14.70
CA PRO A 82 -15.18 10.16 -15.54
C PRO A 82 -15.02 10.77 -16.94
N PRO A 83 -13.81 11.20 -17.34
CA PRO A 83 -13.61 11.81 -18.64
C PRO A 83 -13.84 10.76 -19.74
N GLU A 84 -14.26 11.24 -20.91
CA GLU A 84 -14.22 10.44 -22.12
C GLU A 84 -12.79 9.94 -22.36
N SER A 85 -12.63 8.67 -22.76
CA SER A 85 -11.31 8.07 -23.00
C SER A 85 -10.43 8.89 -23.94
N ARG A 86 -11.05 9.54 -24.94
CA ARG A 86 -10.36 10.42 -25.89
C ARG A 86 -9.70 11.61 -25.21
N ARG A 87 -10.34 12.21 -24.20
CA ARG A 87 -9.82 13.40 -23.51
C ARG A 87 -8.49 13.12 -22.79
N VAL A 88 -8.36 11.93 -22.20
CA VAL A 88 -7.10 11.49 -21.56
C VAL A 88 -6.01 11.27 -22.61
N GLU A 89 -6.32 10.55 -23.70
CA GLU A 89 -5.39 10.31 -24.81
C GLU A 89 -4.91 11.61 -25.48
N ASP A 90 -5.79 12.60 -25.62
CA ASP A 90 -5.46 13.89 -26.23
C ASP A 90 -4.49 14.69 -25.36
N VAL A 91 -4.59 14.60 -24.02
CA VAL A 91 -3.57 15.15 -23.12
C VAL A 91 -2.23 14.47 -23.35
N TYR A 92 -2.17 13.14 -23.43
CA TYR A 92 -0.92 12.41 -23.71
C TYR A 92 -0.29 12.81 -25.05
N LYS A 93 -1.10 12.88 -26.12
CA LYS A 93 -0.62 13.27 -27.46
C LYS A 93 -0.05 14.69 -27.45
N ARG A 94 -0.70 15.62 -26.78
CA ARG A 94 -0.23 17.00 -26.61
C ARG A 94 1.06 17.07 -25.81
N CYS A 95 1.15 16.39 -24.67
CA CYS A 95 2.37 16.31 -23.87
C CYS A 95 3.56 15.77 -24.67
N LYS A 96 3.33 14.72 -25.48
CA LYS A 96 4.37 14.16 -26.36
C LYS A 96 4.80 15.14 -27.45
N LYS A 97 3.87 15.93 -28.00
CA LYS A 97 4.16 16.92 -29.04
C LYS A 97 4.89 18.15 -28.49
N ASP A 98 4.45 18.64 -27.33
CA ASP A 98 4.87 19.92 -26.78
C ASP A 98 5.93 19.78 -25.67
N SER A 99 6.39 18.54 -25.41
CA SER A 99 7.33 18.18 -24.34
C SER A 99 6.90 18.68 -22.94
N VAL A 100 5.58 18.74 -22.71
CA VAL A 100 5.01 19.15 -21.42
C VAL A 100 4.88 17.92 -20.50
N PRO A 101 5.25 18.02 -19.20
CA PRO A 101 5.05 16.93 -18.25
C PRO A 101 3.59 16.49 -18.16
N VAL A 102 3.33 15.20 -18.38
CA VAL A 102 1.98 14.60 -18.39
C VAL A 102 1.23 14.85 -17.09
N VAL A 103 1.90 14.65 -15.95
CA VAL A 103 1.34 14.87 -14.60
C VAL A 103 0.76 16.28 -14.47
N LYS A 104 1.55 17.30 -14.83
CA LYS A 104 1.12 18.69 -14.78
C LYS A 104 -0.07 18.94 -15.71
N ALA A 105 -0.02 18.44 -16.94
CA ALA A 105 -1.10 18.63 -17.91
C ALA A 105 -2.43 17.95 -17.49
N LEU A 106 -2.37 16.80 -16.82
CA LEU A 106 -3.56 16.11 -16.30
C LEU A 106 -4.23 16.93 -15.19
N ILE A 107 -3.43 17.52 -14.29
CA ILE A 107 -3.93 18.39 -13.22
C ILE A 107 -4.45 19.72 -13.79
N ASP A 108 -3.67 20.39 -14.64
CA ASP A 108 -4.03 21.69 -15.23
C ASP A 108 -5.29 21.60 -16.11
N SER A 109 -5.58 20.42 -16.68
CA SER A 109 -6.79 20.18 -17.49
C SER A 109 -8.03 19.80 -16.67
N GLY A 110 -7.90 19.74 -15.34
CA GLY A 110 -8.98 19.40 -14.40
C GLY A 110 -9.49 17.96 -14.54
N ILE A 111 -8.71 17.07 -15.17
CA ILE A 111 -9.10 15.67 -15.35
C ILE A 111 -9.02 14.90 -14.03
N VAL A 112 -8.02 15.23 -13.21
CA VAL A 112 -7.79 14.59 -11.92
C VAL A 112 -7.20 15.62 -10.97
N SER A 113 -7.57 15.55 -9.70
CA SER A 113 -6.95 16.38 -8.65
C SER A 113 -5.51 15.92 -8.40
N PHE A 114 -4.73 16.77 -7.72
CA PHE A 114 -3.37 16.41 -7.31
C PHE A 114 -3.36 15.13 -6.45
N ASP A 115 -4.22 15.07 -5.43
CA ASP A 115 -4.31 13.92 -4.52
C ASP A 115 -4.84 12.68 -5.24
N GLY A 116 -5.85 12.84 -6.12
CA GLY A 116 -6.36 11.76 -6.94
C GLY A 116 -5.29 11.17 -7.85
N LEU A 117 -4.43 12.00 -8.44
CA LEU A 117 -3.32 11.52 -9.26
C LEU A 117 -2.27 10.79 -8.43
N ARG A 118 -1.98 11.25 -7.21
CA ARG A 118 -1.05 10.54 -6.31
C ARG A 118 -1.58 9.14 -6.00
N GLU A 119 -2.87 9.01 -5.67
CA GLU A 119 -3.50 7.71 -5.42
C GLU A 119 -3.51 6.81 -6.66
N VAL A 120 -3.75 7.38 -7.85
CA VAL A 120 -3.68 6.65 -9.12
C VAL A 120 -2.28 6.08 -9.37
N VAL A 121 -1.24 6.90 -9.21
CA VAL A 121 0.15 6.47 -9.42
C VAL A 121 0.55 5.44 -8.36
N TYR A 122 0.14 5.65 -7.10
CA TYR A 122 0.35 4.70 -6.01
C TYR A 122 -0.28 3.33 -6.32
N GLN A 123 -1.57 3.32 -6.66
CA GLN A 123 -2.31 2.11 -7.01
C GLN A 123 -1.69 1.40 -8.22
N HIS A 124 -1.38 2.13 -9.29
CA HIS A 124 -0.74 1.55 -10.48
C HIS A 124 0.60 0.90 -10.13
N THR A 125 1.44 1.60 -9.35
CA THR A 125 2.76 1.10 -8.94
C THR A 125 2.63 -0.16 -8.10
N ALA A 126 1.66 -0.21 -7.17
CA ALA A 126 1.38 -1.38 -6.37
C ALA A 126 0.89 -2.58 -7.22
N GLU A 127 -0.02 -2.34 -8.17
CA GLU A 127 -0.50 -3.38 -9.11
C GLU A 127 0.64 -3.94 -9.97
N ALA A 128 1.51 -3.06 -10.48
CA ALA A 128 2.69 -3.46 -11.27
C ALA A 128 3.65 -4.34 -10.45
N LEU A 129 3.89 -3.98 -9.19
CA LEU A 129 4.72 -4.75 -8.28
C LEU A 129 4.17 -6.14 -8.00
N VAL A 130 2.85 -6.27 -7.83
CA VAL A 130 2.18 -7.57 -7.68
C VAL A 130 2.41 -8.43 -8.92
N LEU A 131 2.21 -7.87 -10.12
CA LEU A 131 2.42 -8.60 -11.37
C LEU A 131 3.89 -9.03 -11.57
N LEU A 132 4.84 -8.13 -11.29
CA LEU A 132 6.27 -8.43 -11.35
C LEU A 132 6.65 -9.55 -10.38
N ALA A 133 6.06 -9.56 -9.18
CA ALA A 133 6.37 -10.56 -8.17
C ALA A 133 5.70 -11.93 -8.41
N GLN A 134 4.60 -11.96 -9.18
CA GLN A 134 3.93 -13.20 -9.61
C GLN A 134 4.68 -13.92 -10.74
N ALA A 135 5.44 -13.17 -11.54
CA ALA A 135 6.27 -13.69 -12.62
C ALA A 135 7.75 -13.42 -12.34
N PRO A 136 8.36 -14.10 -11.34
CA PRO A 136 9.75 -13.83 -10.97
C PRO A 136 10.65 -14.03 -12.20
N PRO A 137 11.59 -13.09 -12.46
CA PRO A 137 12.44 -13.17 -13.63
C PRO A 137 13.40 -14.35 -13.49
N ALA A 138 13.77 -14.97 -14.62
CA ALA A 138 14.78 -16.03 -14.65
C ALA A 138 16.18 -15.52 -14.28
N GLU A 139 16.41 -14.22 -14.47
CA GLU A 139 17.65 -13.52 -14.17
C GLU A 139 17.36 -12.35 -13.20
N PRO A 140 18.32 -11.97 -12.35
CA PRO A 140 18.15 -10.80 -11.49
C PRO A 140 17.93 -9.52 -12.33
N PRO A 141 17.14 -8.55 -11.82
CA PRO A 141 16.90 -7.31 -12.54
C PRO A 141 18.20 -6.52 -12.73
N LEU A 142 18.32 -5.86 -13.88
CA LEU A 142 19.48 -5.02 -14.19
C LEU A 142 19.27 -3.62 -13.62
N TRP A 143 20.18 -3.16 -12.76
CA TRP A 143 20.24 -1.77 -12.36
C TRP A 143 20.74 -0.88 -13.49
N VAL A 144 19.99 0.17 -13.80
CA VAL A 144 20.31 1.18 -14.81
C VAL A 144 20.25 2.56 -14.15
N PRO A 145 21.38 3.22 -13.87
CA PRO A 145 21.36 4.58 -13.35
C PRO A 145 20.84 5.54 -14.43
N HIS A 146 20.00 6.50 -14.06
CA HIS A 146 19.63 7.60 -14.95
C HIS A 146 20.01 8.95 -14.34
N LYS A 147 20.47 9.87 -15.20
CA LYS A 147 20.88 11.22 -14.79
C LYS A 147 19.73 12.22 -14.77
N HIS A 148 18.58 11.85 -15.33
CA HIS A 148 17.38 12.69 -15.29
C HIS A 148 16.78 12.60 -13.89
N GLN A 149 17.07 13.59 -13.06
CA GLN A 149 16.29 13.90 -11.86
C GLN A 149 15.06 14.68 -12.30
N GLY A 150 13.89 14.37 -11.75
CA GLY A 150 12.70 15.14 -12.13
C GLY A 150 11.35 14.61 -11.68
N TYR A 151 11.30 13.49 -10.94
CA TYR A 151 10.06 13.09 -10.29
C TYR A 151 9.82 13.96 -9.05
N ASP A 152 8.63 14.53 -8.96
CA ASP A 152 8.20 15.26 -7.77
C ASP A 152 8.10 14.28 -6.59
N ALA A 153 8.72 14.61 -5.45
CA ALA A 153 8.76 13.80 -4.24
C ALA A 153 7.36 13.36 -3.76
N LYS A 154 6.32 14.11 -4.11
CA LYS A 154 4.93 13.77 -3.81
C LYS A 154 4.38 12.58 -4.62
N PHE A 155 5.10 12.13 -5.65
CA PHE A 155 4.78 10.92 -6.42
C PHE A 155 5.85 9.83 -6.23
N THR A 156 6.59 9.88 -5.12
CA THR A 156 7.51 8.80 -4.74
C THR A 156 7.06 8.15 -3.43
N PHE A 157 7.25 6.83 -3.36
CA PHE A 157 6.70 5.97 -2.32
C PHE A 157 7.80 5.18 -1.64
N GLU A 158 7.63 4.98 -0.34
CA GLU A 158 8.53 4.15 0.45
C GLU A 158 8.23 2.67 0.20
N ALA A 159 9.25 1.82 0.40
CA ALA A 159 9.10 0.37 0.25
C ALA A 159 7.96 -0.20 1.11
N ALA A 160 7.87 0.24 2.37
CA ALA A 160 6.79 -0.17 3.29
C ALA A 160 5.41 0.29 2.78
N GLU A 161 5.31 1.52 2.26
CA GLU A 161 4.07 2.06 1.69
C GLU A 161 3.60 1.21 0.50
N LEU A 162 4.51 0.79 -0.37
CA LEU A 162 4.20 -0.07 -1.52
C LEU A 162 3.88 -1.51 -1.13
N LEU A 163 4.49 -2.04 -0.08
CA LEU A 163 4.14 -3.35 0.49
C LEU A 163 2.66 -3.37 0.93
N ILE A 164 2.23 -2.32 1.65
CA ILE A 164 0.83 -2.13 2.07
C ILE A 164 -0.09 -1.98 0.85
N GLY A 165 0.35 -1.24 -0.16
CA GLY A 165 -0.38 -1.04 -1.41
C GLY A 165 -0.63 -2.35 -2.13
N ALA A 166 0.42 -3.16 -2.30
CA ALA A 166 0.34 -4.46 -2.93
C ALA A 166 -0.60 -5.42 -2.17
N GLY A 167 -0.53 -5.43 -0.83
CA GLY A 167 -1.48 -6.22 -0.03
C GLY A 167 -2.93 -5.74 -0.20
N SER A 168 -3.13 -4.44 -0.33
CA SER A 168 -4.46 -3.86 -0.63
C SER A 168 -4.99 -4.25 -2.00
N VAL A 169 -4.12 -4.35 -3.01
CA VAL A 169 -4.46 -4.86 -4.36
C VAL A 169 -4.90 -6.32 -4.28
N CYS A 170 -4.16 -7.16 -3.56
CA CYS A 170 -4.47 -8.59 -3.41
C CYS A 170 -5.73 -8.85 -2.55
N HIS A 171 -6.05 -7.96 -1.61
CA HIS A 171 -7.15 -8.14 -0.66
C HIS A 171 -7.99 -6.86 -0.48
N PRO A 172 -8.67 -6.38 -1.55
CA PRO A 172 -9.35 -5.08 -1.56
C PRO A 172 -10.48 -4.98 -0.54
N ASP A 173 -11.23 -6.07 -0.32
CA ASP A 173 -12.32 -6.12 0.65
C ASP A 173 -11.81 -5.99 2.09
N LEU A 174 -10.69 -6.64 2.40
CA LEU A 174 -10.08 -6.59 3.72
C LEU A 174 -9.42 -5.22 3.97
N ALA A 175 -8.74 -4.65 2.97
CA ALA A 175 -8.18 -3.30 3.06
C ALA A 175 -9.29 -2.24 3.26
N SER A 176 -10.42 -2.40 2.55
CA SER A 176 -11.60 -1.54 2.71
C SER A 176 -12.17 -1.61 4.14
N ARG A 177 -12.29 -2.82 4.70
CA ARG A 177 -12.73 -3.03 6.09
C ARG A 177 -11.73 -2.44 7.09
N ALA A 178 -10.43 -2.62 6.86
CA ALA A 178 -9.40 -2.08 7.73
C ALA A 178 -9.51 -0.55 7.82
N ARG A 179 -9.67 0.13 6.68
CA ARG A 179 -9.86 1.59 6.64
C ARG A 179 -11.04 2.03 7.52
N VAL A 180 -12.20 1.41 7.37
CA VAL A 180 -13.40 1.71 8.18
C VAL A 180 -13.19 1.34 9.66
N ASP A 181 -12.52 0.23 9.95
CA ASP A 181 -12.26 -0.20 11.33
C ASP A 181 -11.35 0.79 12.08
N PHE A 182 -10.48 1.51 11.38
CA PHE A 182 -9.64 2.57 11.96
C PHE A 182 -10.29 3.94 12.00
N GLU A 183 -11.39 4.17 11.27
CA GLU A 183 -12.18 5.39 11.37
C GLU A 183 -12.68 5.57 12.83
N GLY A 184 -12.22 6.65 13.47
CA GLY A 184 -12.53 6.95 14.87
C GLY A 184 -11.77 6.11 15.91
N LEU A 185 -10.74 5.36 15.52
CA LEU A 185 -9.73 4.84 16.44
C LEU A 185 -8.47 5.70 16.48
N LEU A 186 -8.07 6.23 15.33
CA LEU A 186 -6.84 7.00 15.19
C LEU A 186 -7.01 8.34 15.91
N ARG A 187 -6.17 8.57 16.92
CA ARG A 187 -5.97 9.84 17.62
C ARG A 187 -4.52 10.28 17.38
N SER A 188 -4.18 11.51 17.74
CA SER A 188 -2.78 11.93 17.79
C SER A 188 -1.98 10.96 18.68
N GLY A 189 -0.78 10.57 18.24
CA GLY A 189 0.07 9.59 18.94
C GLY A 189 -0.37 8.12 18.77
N VAL A 190 -1.30 7.83 17.85
CA VAL A 190 -1.71 6.46 17.50
C VAL A 190 -1.33 6.15 16.07
N TYR A 191 -0.43 5.18 15.89
CA TYR A 191 -0.05 4.64 14.60
C TYR A 191 -0.54 3.20 14.49
N ALA A 192 -1.16 2.83 13.37
CA ALA A 192 -1.76 1.52 13.24
C ALA A 192 -1.52 0.88 11.88
N LEU A 193 -1.46 -0.45 11.91
CA LEU A 193 -1.35 -1.32 10.74
C LEU A 193 -2.43 -2.40 10.83
N ALA A 194 -2.97 -2.82 9.70
CA ALA A 194 -3.78 -4.02 9.61
C ALA A 194 -3.22 -4.99 8.59
N TYR A 195 -3.48 -6.27 8.86
CA TYR A 195 -2.96 -7.39 8.09
C TYR A 195 -4.07 -8.39 7.79
N ALA A 196 -4.02 -8.97 6.60
CA ALA A 196 -4.63 -10.26 6.33
C ALA A 196 -3.75 -11.37 6.89
N ARG A 197 -4.39 -12.43 7.39
CA ARG A 197 -3.75 -13.70 7.69
C ARG A 197 -4.05 -14.68 6.54
N PRO A 198 -3.08 -14.99 5.67
CA PRO A 198 -3.26 -16.03 4.65
C PRO A 198 -3.49 -17.39 5.32
N PRO A 199 -4.17 -18.33 4.66
CA PRO A 199 -4.28 -19.70 5.16
C PRO A 199 -2.89 -20.37 5.25
N GLY A 200 -2.68 -21.19 6.30
CA GLY A 200 -1.42 -21.90 6.57
C GLY A 200 -0.45 -21.11 7.44
N ASP A 201 0.86 -21.32 7.25
CA ASP A 201 1.94 -20.62 7.98
C ASP A 201 2.14 -19.16 7.51
N GLY A 202 1.19 -18.63 6.74
CA GLY A 202 1.33 -17.45 5.90
C GLY A 202 1.79 -16.21 6.69
N ALA A 203 2.93 -15.67 6.26
CA ALA A 203 3.41 -14.37 6.71
C ALA A 203 2.29 -13.31 6.66
N PRO A 204 2.26 -12.37 7.62
CA PRO A 204 1.24 -11.32 7.65
C PRO A 204 1.29 -10.50 6.36
N VAL A 205 0.12 -10.23 5.77
CA VAL A 205 0.01 -9.41 4.55
C VAL A 205 -0.49 -8.04 4.94
N PRO A 206 0.34 -6.98 4.92
CA PRO A 206 -0.11 -5.65 5.32
C PRO A 206 -1.11 -5.08 4.32
N LEU A 207 -2.22 -4.55 4.83
CA LEU A 207 -3.37 -4.08 4.03
C LEU A 207 -3.70 -2.61 4.25
N TYR A 208 -3.25 -2.06 5.37
CA TYR A 208 -3.58 -0.70 5.73
C TYR A 208 -2.54 -0.17 6.69
N ARG A 209 -2.29 1.13 6.57
CA ARG A 209 -1.48 1.93 7.48
C ARG A 209 -2.19 3.25 7.77
N SER A 210 -2.20 3.64 9.04
CA SER A 210 -2.72 4.95 9.45
C SER A 210 -1.95 6.09 8.78
N PRO A 211 -2.61 7.17 8.36
CA PRO A 211 -1.92 8.36 7.87
C PRO A 211 -0.90 8.88 8.90
N GLY A 212 0.27 9.33 8.42
CA GLY A 212 1.33 9.91 9.26
C GLY A 212 2.18 8.91 10.05
N SER A 213 1.90 7.61 10.00
CA SER A 213 2.82 6.63 10.60
C SER A 213 4.00 6.33 9.68
N TYR A 214 5.19 6.34 10.27
CA TYR A 214 6.43 6.00 9.59
C TYR A 214 6.96 4.68 10.15
N PHE A 215 6.75 3.61 9.39
CA PHE A 215 7.31 2.30 9.68
C PHE A 215 8.21 1.90 8.53
N LYS A 216 9.42 1.45 8.83
CA LYS A 216 10.27 0.78 7.84
C LYS A 216 9.63 -0.55 7.44
N LEU A 217 10.09 -1.11 6.33
CA LEU A 217 9.58 -2.37 5.80
C LEU A 217 9.70 -3.50 6.83
N ARG A 218 10.88 -3.60 7.47
CA ARG A 218 11.15 -4.60 8.51
C ARG A 218 10.25 -4.44 9.74
N ASP A 219 10.03 -3.21 10.19
CA ASP A 219 9.19 -2.92 11.35
C ASP A 219 7.72 -3.26 11.07
N THR A 220 7.24 -2.93 9.87
CA THR A 220 5.91 -3.31 9.39
C THR A 220 5.72 -4.82 9.50
N MET A 221 6.65 -5.62 8.98
CA MET A 221 6.53 -7.07 9.05
C MET A 221 6.74 -7.64 10.46
N ALA A 222 7.62 -7.04 11.26
CA ALA A 222 7.85 -7.46 12.64
C ALA A 222 6.60 -7.24 13.51
N LEU A 223 5.94 -6.09 13.37
CA LEU A 223 4.68 -5.79 14.07
C LEU A 223 3.58 -6.77 13.68
N GLY A 224 3.45 -7.10 12.40
CA GLY A 224 2.50 -8.12 11.94
C GLY A 224 2.77 -9.49 12.56
N ARG A 225 4.02 -9.94 12.56
CA ARG A 225 4.42 -11.24 13.15
C ARG A 225 4.15 -11.26 14.65
N TRP A 226 4.55 -10.21 15.36
CA TRP A 226 4.27 -10.07 16.80
C TRP A 226 2.76 -10.13 17.08
N ALA A 227 1.95 -9.37 16.34
CA ALA A 227 0.50 -9.34 16.53
C ALA A 227 -0.13 -10.72 16.32
N PHE A 228 0.34 -11.46 15.31
CA PHE A 228 -0.14 -12.81 15.03
C PHE A 228 0.22 -13.77 16.16
N SER A 229 1.50 -13.81 16.56
CA SER A 229 1.98 -14.69 17.62
C SER A 229 1.32 -14.39 18.97
N ALA A 230 1.18 -13.10 19.33
CA ALA A 230 0.56 -12.70 20.58
C ALA A 230 -0.91 -13.13 20.64
N LEU A 231 -1.67 -12.89 19.57
CA LEU A 231 -3.08 -13.32 19.49
C LEU A 231 -3.23 -14.85 19.45
N ASP A 232 -2.30 -15.57 18.82
CA ASP A 232 -2.33 -17.04 18.78
C ASP A 232 -2.08 -17.64 20.16
N VAL A 233 -1.14 -17.09 20.91
CA VAL A 233 -0.91 -17.47 22.32
C VAL A 233 -2.17 -17.18 23.14
N CYS A 234 -2.74 -15.98 23.03
CA CYS A 234 -3.98 -15.63 23.74
C CYS A 234 -5.14 -16.58 23.39
N ASN A 235 -5.33 -16.91 22.10
CA ASN A 235 -6.37 -17.83 21.63
C ASN A 235 -6.18 -19.26 22.16
N LYS A 236 -4.94 -19.71 22.37
CA LYS A 236 -4.67 -21.03 22.99
C LYS A 236 -5.16 -21.13 24.43
N TYR A 237 -5.11 -20.03 25.19
CA TYR A 237 -5.62 -19.99 26.57
C TYR A 237 -7.11 -19.71 26.63
N SER A 238 -7.64 -18.91 25.70
CA SER A 238 -9.06 -18.57 25.65
C SER A 238 -9.48 -18.26 24.22
N ALA A 239 -10.41 -19.05 23.67
CA ALA A 239 -10.99 -18.81 22.34
C ALA A 239 -11.71 -17.44 22.23
N ARG A 240 -12.03 -16.82 23.37
CA ARG A 240 -12.63 -15.49 23.47
C ARG A 240 -11.59 -14.36 23.49
N ALA A 241 -10.30 -14.65 23.65
CA ALA A 241 -9.27 -13.64 23.66
C ALA A 241 -9.09 -13.06 22.25
N LYS A 242 -9.59 -11.84 22.03
CA LYS A 242 -9.49 -11.14 20.74
C LYS A 242 -8.51 -9.98 20.76
N ILE A 243 -7.84 -9.75 21.90
CA ILE A 243 -6.95 -8.62 22.13
C ILE A 243 -5.70 -9.13 22.84
N ALA A 244 -4.53 -8.67 22.41
CA ALA A 244 -3.26 -8.82 23.10
C ALA A 244 -2.60 -7.44 23.23
N ALA A 245 -1.88 -7.19 24.31
CA ALA A 245 -1.28 -5.91 24.58
C ALA A 245 0.06 -6.07 25.32
N THR A 246 1.01 -5.17 25.05
CA THR A 246 2.28 -5.09 25.78
C THR A 246 2.73 -3.64 25.93
N LEU A 247 3.53 -3.39 26.97
CA LEU A 247 4.37 -2.20 27.07
C LEU A 247 5.67 -2.52 26.29
N VAL A 248 6.09 -1.62 25.40
CA VAL A 248 7.38 -1.73 24.69
C VAL A 248 8.45 -1.00 25.49
N ASP A 249 8.19 0.27 25.76
CA ASP A 249 9.02 1.17 26.54
C ASP A 249 8.13 2.02 27.47
N PRO A 250 8.68 2.68 28.50
CA PRO A 250 7.89 3.58 29.34
C PRO A 250 7.18 4.67 28.52
N GLY A 251 5.84 4.57 28.41
CA GLY A 251 5.01 5.47 27.61
C GLY A 251 4.62 4.91 26.24
N GLU A 252 5.23 3.83 25.77
CA GLU A 252 4.93 3.21 24.48
C GLU A 252 4.23 1.87 24.62
N TYR A 253 3.06 1.76 24.02
CA TYR A 253 2.19 0.59 24.13
C TYR A 253 1.88 0.01 22.76
N LEU A 254 1.90 -1.32 22.66
CA LEU A 254 1.37 -2.04 21.49
C LEU A 254 0.10 -2.77 21.86
N VAL A 255 -0.91 -2.66 20.99
CA VAL A 255 -2.18 -3.38 21.09
C VAL A 255 -2.46 -4.09 19.80
N ALA A 256 -2.64 -5.40 19.84
CA ALA A 256 -3.11 -6.21 18.72
C ALA A 256 -4.54 -6.69 18.96
N TRP A 257 -5.35 -6.77 17.91
CA TRP A 257 -6.69 -7.36 17.99
C TRP A 257 -7.12 -8.03 16.69
N HIS A 258 -8.08 -8.95 16.81
CA HIS A 258 -8.74 -9.58 15.67
C HIS A 258 -10.11 -8.96 15.43
N SER A 259 -10.40 -8.54 14.20
CA SER A 259 -11.70 -8.00 13.80
C SER A 259 -12.03 -8.38 12.36
N ARG A 260 -13.17 -9.04 12.13
CA ARG A 260 -13.73 -9.28 10.78
C ARG A 260 -12.75 -9.88 9.74
N GLY A 261 -11.86 -10.78 10.17
CA GLY A 261 -10.86 -11.43 9.32
C GLY A 261 -9.54 -10.66 9.18
N LEU A 262 -9.39 -9.57 9.94
CA LEU A 262 -8.17 -8.78 10.04
C LEU A 262 -7.49 -9.03 11.37
N VAL A 263 -6.17 -8.98 11.36
CA VAL A 263 -5.36 -8.73 12.55
C VAL A 263 -4.85 -7.30 12.45
N SER A 264 -5.14 -6.49 13.46
CA SER A 264 -4.69 -5.10 13.53
C SER A 264 -3.73 -4.93 14.68
N VAL A 265 -2.80 -3.98 14.54
CA VAL A 265 -1.89 -3.53 15.59
C VAL A 265 -1.92 -2.01 15.64
N ALA A 266 -1.88 -1.45 16.85
CA ALA A 266 -1.66 -0.04 17.09
C ALA A 266 -0.50 0.17 18.06
N GLN A 267 0.39 1.09 17.73
CA GLN A 267 1.36 1.69 18.63
C GLN A 267 0.77 2.99 19.18
N CYS A 268 0.76 3.10 20.51
CA CYS A 268 0.26 4.26 21.24
C CYS A 268 1.42 4.90 22.01
N GLU A 269 1.62 6.20 21.83
CA GLU A 269 2.63 6.99 22.56
C GLU A 269 2.16 7.45 23.95
N ASP A 270 0.93 7.11 24.34
CA ASP A 270 0.37 7.47 25.64
C ASP A 270 -0.63 6.44 26.17
N SER A 271 -0.77 6.42 27.51
CA SER A 271 -1.63 5.47 28.22
C SER A 271 -3.14 5.70 27.99
N MET A 272 -3.55 6.93 27.67
CA MET A 272 -4.96 7.24 27.41
C MET A 272 -5.40 6.69 26.06
N SER A 273 -4.57 6.85 25.02
CA SER A 273 -4.76 6.28 23.69
C SER A 273 -4.79 4.75 23.77
N PHE A 274 -3.86 4.16 24.51
CA PHE A 274 -3.86 2.73 24.80
C PHE A 274 -5.17 2.27 25.45
N ALA A 275 -5.57 2.89 26.57
CA ALA A 275 -6.78 2.53 27.30
C ALA A 275 -8.04 2.73 26.45
N PHE A 276 -8.07 3.75 25.60
CA PHE A 276 -9.17 4.01 24.67
C PHE A 276 -9.32 2.88 23.65
N ILE A 277 -8.23 2.46 23.00
CA ILE A 277 -8.27 1.37 22.01
C ILE A 277 -8.70 0.05 22.67
N VAL A 278 -8.07 -0.31 23.80
CA VAL A 278 -8.40 -1.53 24.54
C VAL A 278 -9.87 -1.50 24.98
N GLY A 279 -10.34 -0.41 25.56
CA GLY A 279 -11.71 -0.27 26.02
C GLY A 279 -12.73 -0.31 24.89
N LYS A 280 -12.45 0.33 23.74
CA LYS A 280 -13.34 0.30 22.57
C LYS A 280 -13.39 -1.09 21.94
N ARG A 281 -12.26 -1.82 21.89
CA ARG A 281 -12.22 -3.17 21.32
C ARG A 281 -12.79 -4.23 22.24
N ALA A 282 -12.58 -4.14 23.56
CA ALA A 282 -13.17 -5.08 24.52
C ALA A 282 -14.71 -5.06 24.45
N ARG A 283 -15.33 -3.88 24.28
CA ARG A 283 -16.78 -3.72 24.11
C ARG A 283 -17.32 -4.23 22.77
N ALA A 284 -16.49 -4.24 21.72
CA ALA A 284 -16.89 -4.77 20.42
C ALA A 284 -16.88 -6.30 20.36
N THR A 285 -16.24 -6.95 21.35
CA THR A 285 -16.06 -8.40 21.44
C THR A 285 -16.94 -9.08 22.49
N SER A 286 -17.64 -8.30 23.32
CA SER A 286 -18.66 -8.74 24.29
C SER A 286 -20.03 -8.84 23.63
#